data_AF-A0A2A9EQZ5-F1
#
_entry.id   AF-A0A2A9EQZ5-F1
#
_cell.length_a   1.000
_cell.length_b   1.000
_cell.length_c   1.000
_cell.angle_alpha   90.00
_cell.angle_beta   90.00
_cell.angle_gamma   90.00
#
_symmetry.space_group_name_H-M   'P 1'
#
loop_
_entity.id
_entity.type
_entity.pdbx_description
1 polymer ?
#
loop_
_entity_poly.entity_id
_entity_poly.type
_entity_poly.pdbx_seq_one_letter_code
_entity_poly.pdbx_strand_id
1 'polypeptide(L)' 'MCMSDSTGDTVKDPEDWTTGDEPATGAQMSYLGTLAREAGREVPEKLSKAEASKLIDELQGQSGRVADS' A
#
# COMPACT_ATOMS: atom_id res chain seq x y z
N MET A 1 13.79 -13.23 -45.32
CA MET A 1 14.34 -13.68 -44.03
C MET A 1 14.06 -12.58 -43.02
N CYS A 2 13.10 -12.77 -42.12
CA CYS A 2 12.90 -11.86 -40.98
C CYS A 2 13.96 -12.22 -39.94
N MET A 3 14.80 -11.28 -39.51
CA MET A 3 15.68 -11.48 -38.35
C MET A 3 15.05 -10.82 -37.13
N SER A 4 15.01 -11.61 -36.07
CA SER A 4 14.60 -11.30 -34.71
C SER A 4 15.46 -10.20 -34.08
N ASP A 5 14.85 -9.35 -33.26
CA ASP A 5 15.49 -8.85 -32.04
C ASP A 5 14.66 -9.31 -30.85
N SER A 6 15.22 -10.27 -30.11
CA SER A 6 14.80 -10.63 -28.77
C SER A 6 15.63 -9.79 -27.82
N THR A 7 15.04 -8.79 -27.17
CA THR A 7 15.65 -8.19 -25.97
C THR A 7 14.61 -7.98 -24.89
N GLY A 8 14.61 -8.94 -23.96
CA GLY A 8 14.51 -8.64 -22.54
C GLY A 8 13.14 -8.22 -22.04
N ASP A 9 12.33 -9.22 -21.74
CA ASP A 9 11.39 -9.19 -20.63
C ASP A 9 12.03 -8.47 -19.42
N THR A 10 11.71 -7.19 -19.26
CA THR A 10 11.79 -6.52 -17.96
C THR A 10 10.35 -6.34 -17.48
N VAL A 11 9.60 -7.45 -17.46
CA VAL A 11 8.58 -7.63 -16.43
C VAL A 11 9.38 -7.58 -15.14
N LYS A 12 9.57 -6.37 -14.62
CA LYS A 12 10.05 -6.22 -13.26
C LYS A 12 9.05 -7.00 -12.43
N ASP A 13 9.54 -8.00 -11.71
CA ASP A 13 8.77 -8.61 -10.64
C ASP A 13 8.16 -7.45 -9.83
N PRO A 14 6.83 -7.40 -9.64
CA PRO A 14 6.17 -6.38 -8.83
C PRO A 14 6.58 -6.44 -7.34
N GLU A 15 7.56 -7.27 -7.02
CA GLU A 15 8.25 -7.41 -5.74
C GLU A 15 9.51 -6.53 -5.70
N ASP A 16 10.13 -6.26 -6.86
CA ASP A 16 11.36 -5.47 -7.05
C ASP A 16 11.08 -3.96 -7.14
N TRP A 17 9.82 -3.54 -7.34
CA TRP A 17 9.40 -2.17 -6.98
C TRP A 17 9.19 -2.12 -5.44
N THR A 18 10.29 -2.20 -4.71
CA THR A 18 10.35 -2.23 -3.24
C THR A 18 10.00 -0.87 -2.61
N THR A 19 8.96 -0.18 -3.10
CA THR A 19 8.42 0.99 -2.41
C THR A 19 7.72 0.59 -1.12
N GLY A 20 7.55 -0.70 -0.86
CA GLY A 20 6.91 -1.26 0.32
C GLY A 20 7.74 -1.24 1.61
N ASP A 21 9.08 -1.24 1.53
CA ASP A 21 9.98 -1.28 2.70
C ASP A 21 10.42 0.12 3.17
N GLU A 22 10.06 1.17 2.41
CA GLU A 22 10.26 2.55 2.83
C GLU A 22 9.37 2.89 4.03
N PRO A 23 9.77 3.83 4.91
CA PRO A 23 8.90 4.30 5.99
C PRO A 23 7.60 4.86 5.41
N ALA A 24 6.50 4.66 6.15
CA ALA A 24 5.20 5.20 5.78
C ALA A 24 5.29 6.71 5.53
N THR A 25 4.72 7.14 4.41
CA THR A 25 4.71 8.57 4.08
C THR A 25 3.81 9.33 5.05
N GLY A 26 4.11 10.62 5.30
CA GLY A 26 3.28 11.47 6.15
C GLY A 26 1.80 11.52 5.74
N ALA A 27 1.52 11.40 4.43
CA ALA A 27 0.15 11.30 3.90
C ALA A 27 -0.57 10.02 4.36
N GLN A 28 0.09 8.86 4.24
CA GLN A 28 -0.47 7.59 4.72
C GLN A 28 -0.67 7.60 6.25
N MET A 29 0.30 8.11 7.00
CA MET A 29 0.21 8.25 8.46
C MET A 29 -0.95 9.14 8.89
N SER A 30 -1.14 10.28 8.23
CA SER A 30 -2.27 11.18 8.52
C SER A 30 -3.62 10.51 8.23
N TYR A 31 -3.69 9.70 7.18
CA TYR A 31 -4.92 9.00 6.80
C TYR A 31 -5.24 7.86 7.76
N LEU A 32 -4.22 7.04 8.10
CA LEU A 32 -4.32 6.04 9.16
C LEU A 32 -4.78 6.64 10.48
N GLY A 33 -4.24 7.81 10.87
CA GLY A 33 -4.65 8.49 12.09
C GLY A 33 -6.15 8.81 12.12
N THR A 34 -6.76 9.08 10.97
CA THR A 34 -8.21 9.30 10.88
C THR A 34 -8.95 7.98 11.04
N LEU A 35 -8.59 6.98 10.24
CA LEU A 35 -9.24 5.67 10.23
C LEU A 35 -9.14 4.96 11.59
N ALA A 36 -7.98 5.05 12.24
CA ALA A 36 -7.75 4.43 13.53
C ALA A 36 -8.54 5.14 14.63
N ARG A 37 -8.71 6.47 14.57
CA ARG A 37 -9.61 7.19 15.49
C ARG A 37 -11.07 6.79 15.30
N GLU A 38 -11.52 6.56 14.06
CA GLU A 38 -12.87 6.07 13.77
C GLU A 38 -13.07 4.62 14.26
N ALA A 39 -12.06 3.77 14.10
CA ALA A 39 -12.07 2.38 14.55
C ALA A 39 -11.72 2.19 16.04
N GLY A 40 -11.31 3.26 16.75
CA GLY A 40 -10.82 3.19 18.13
C GLY A 40 -9.51 2.40 18.31
N ARG A 41 -8.65 2.37 17.28
CA ARG A 41 -7.35 1.67 17.24
C ARG A 41 -6.20 2.68 17.34
N GLU A 42 -5.03 2.23 17.77
CA GLU A 42 -3.79 3.02 17.69
C GLU A 42 -3.04 2.72 16.40
N VAL A 43 -2.45 3.76 15.80
CA VAL A 43 -1.57 3.64 14.63
C VAL A 43 -0.12 3.62 15.11
N PRO A 44 0.65 2.57 14.81
CA PRO A 44 2.07 2.59 15.13
C PRO A 44 2.79 3.65 14.30
N GLU A 45 3.72 4.39 14.89
CA GLU A 45 4.45 5.47 14.19
C GLU A 45 5.57 4.98 13.27
N LYS A 46 5.94 3.70 13.40
CA LYS A 46 7.07 3.06 12.70
C LYS A 46 6.58 1.92 11.81
N LEU A 47 5.82 2.29 10.78
CA LEU A 47 5.33 1.36 9.76
C LEU A 47 6.13 1.57 8.49
N SER A 48 6.27 0.52 7.69
CA SER A 48 6.61 0.70 6.29
C SER A 48 5.40 1.19 5.47
N LYS A 49 5.65 1.69 4.27
CA LYS A 49 4.61 2.09 3.31
C LYS A 49 3.69 0.92 2.98
N ALA A 50 4.24 -0.30 2.88
CA ALA A 50 3.45 -1.51 2.67
C ALA A 50 2.57 -1.84 3.87
N GLU A 51 3.12 -1.75 5.08
CA GLU A 51 2.35 -1.97 6.31
C GLU A 51 1.25 -0.92 6.47
N ALA A 52 1.57 0.35 6.21
CA ALA A 52 0.62 1.43 6.25
C ALA A 52 -0.53 1.23 5.26
N SER A 53 -0.22 0.83 4.02
CA SER A 53 -1.26 0.51 3.03
C SER A 53 -2.16 -0.63 3.48
N LYS A 54 -1.60 -1.73 4.00
CA LYS A 54 -2.38 -2.87 4.51
C LYS A 54 -3.31 -2.47 5.66
N LEU A 55 -2.82 -1.66 6.59
CA LEU A 55 -3.62 -1.14 7.71
C LEU A 55 -4.74 -0.21 7.22
N ILE A 56 -4.48 0.60 6.19
CA ILE A 56 -5.52 1.44 5.57
C ILE A 56 -6.63 0.55 5.01
N ASP A 57 -6.29 -0.48 4.24
CA ASP A 57 -7.27 -1.39 3.66
C ASP A 57 -8.08 -2.14 4.73
N GLU A 58 -7.42 -2.61 5.81
CA GLU A 58 -8.10 -3.25 6.95
C GLU A 58 -9.08 -2.29 7.63
N LEU A 59 -8.63 -1.09 7.96
CA LEU A 59 -9.44 -0.11 8.69
C LEU A 59 -10.57 0.48 7.81
N GLN A 60 -10.32 0.67 6.51
CA GLN A 60 -11.36 1.05 5.55
C GLN A 60 -12.40 -0.06 5.38
N GLY A 61 -11.98 -1.33 5.32
CA GLY A 61 -12.89 -2.46 5.23
C GLY A 61 -13.77 -2.60 6.48
N GLN A 62 -13.24 -2.29 7.66
CA GLN A 62 -13.99 -2.28 8.93
C GLN A 62 -14.90 -1.06 9.05
N SER A 63 -14.46 0.09 8.57
CA SER A 63 -15.23 1.33 8.53
C SER A 63 -16.20 1.26 7.35
N GLY A 64 -17.39 0.69 7.54
CA GLY A 64 -18.38 0.28 6.52
C GLY A 64 -18.90 1.30 5.48
N ARG A 65 -18.04 2.18 4.93
CA ARG A 65 -18.27 3.09 3.81
C ARG A 65 -18.09 2.40 2.45
N VAL A 66 -17.40 1.26 2.39
CA VAL A 66 -17.19 0.47 1.15
C VAL A 66 -18.26 -0.60 0.90
N ALA A 67 -19.26 -0.73 1.78
CA ALA A 67 -20.35 -1.68 1.61
C ALA A 67 -21.50 -1.17 0.70
N ASP A 68 -21.40 0.06 0.19
CA ASP A 68 -22.38 0.67 -0.72
C ASP A 68 -21.67 1.19 -1.98
N SER A 69 -21.48 0.31 -2.98
CA SER A 69 -21.10 0.66 -4.36
C SER A 69 -21.54 -0.45 -5.31
#